data_AF-A0A8S0X9U3-F1
#
_entry.id   AF-A0A8S0X9U3-F1
#
_cell.length_a   1.000
_cell.length_b   1.000
_cell.length_c   1.000
_cell.angle_alpha   90.00
_cell.angle_beta   90.00
_cell.angle_gamma   90.00
#
_symmetry.space_group_name_H-M   'P 1'
#
loop_
_entity.id
_entity.type
_entity.pdbx_description
1 polymer ?
#
loop_
_entity_poly.entity_id
_entity_poly.type
_entity_poly.pdbx_seq_one_letter_code
_entity_poly.pdbx_strand_id
1 'polypeptide(L)'
;MLAALKQAGFEFWLKANGSVGVKPVSKLTAEQMDYLRQHKAAIVAELAQTEIQSVSTLSIDQEKAIRAWLSAIGEVDQAMIAETLARCRDDPDAKAYFLGRAKEAVETKANELQENIKEVIEERSAIMQFEAGLPKAEAEKEAKSAIKVYHYRTSEKPDVDLVVIMPNTNLAEAESSLKRRFGSTFISVNEYSAWRQKEMAKEQP
;
A
#
# COMPACT_ATOMS: atom_id res chain seq x y z
N MET A 1 21.03 -11.14 25.56
CA MET A 1 21.47 -12.08 24.51
C MET A 1 20.47 -12.17 23.34
N LEU A 2 19.16 -12.34 23.57
CA LEU A 2 18.18 -12.40 22.46
C LEU A 2 18.22 -11.14 21.57
N ALA A 3 18.28 -9.94 22.15
CA ALA A 3 18.45 -8.69 21.41
C ALA A 3 19.75 -8.63 20.58
N ALA A 4 20.86 -9.17 21.13
CA ALA A 4 22.14 -9.24 20.41
C ALA A 4 22.08 -10.22 19.24
N LEU A 5 21.37 -11.34 19.38
CA LEU A 5 21.10 -12.27 18.27
C LEU A 5 20.21 -11.63 17.20
N LYS A 6 19.17 -10.89 17.59
CA LYS A 6 18.36 -10.11 16.64
C LYS A 6 19.21 -9.10 15.86
N GLN A 7 20.09 -8.36 16.54
CA GLN A 7 21.03 -7.42 15.90
C GLN A 7 22.07 -8.12 15.00
N ALA A 8 22.43 -9.36 15.31
CA ALA A 8 23.30 -10.20 14.50
C ALA A 8 22.58 -10.84 13.28
N GLY A 9 21.31 -10.49 13.03
CA GLY A 9 20.54 -10.92 11.86
C GLY A 9 19.78 -12.24 12.06
N PHE A 10 19.53 -12.65 13.30
CA PHE A 10 18.66 -13.79 13.60
C PHE A 10 17.21 -13.33 13.82
N GLU A 11 16.29 -13.89 13.04
CA GLU A 11 14.85 -13.74 13.21
C GLU A 11 14.32 -14.80 14.18
N PHE A 12 13.41 -14.41 15.08
CA PHE A 12 12.74 -15.29 16.03
C PHE A 12 11.23 -15.08 15.95
N TRP A 13 10.46 -16.16 16.04
CA TRP A 13 8.98 -16.10 16.02
C TRP A 13 8.39 -17.22 16.88
N LEU A 14 7.13 -17.08 17.30
CA LEU A 14 6.39 -18.16 17.95
C LEU A 14 5.72 -19.05 16.92
N LYS A 15 5.81 -20.37 17.12
CA LYS A 15 5.05 -21.34 16.36
C LYS A 15 3.71 -21.61 17.05
N ALA A 16 2.72 -22.07 16.30
CA ALA A 16 1.39 -22.42 16.81
C ALA A 16 1.40 -23.44 17.97
N ASN A 17 2.44 -24.25 18.10
CA ASN A 17 2.62 -25.22 19.18
C ASN A 17 3.38 -24.66 20.41
N GLY A 18 3.59 -23.34 20.49
CA GLY A 18 4.30 -22.68 21.60
C GLY A 18 5.83 -22.86 21.60
N SER A 19 6.42 -23.38 20.52
CA SER A 19 7.87 -23.44 20.36
C SER A 19 8.42 -22.21 19.63
N VAL A 20 9.70 -21.89 19.87
CA VAL A 20 10.38 -20.76 19.23
C VAL A 20 10.94 -21.22 17.89
N GLY A 21 10.59 -20.53 16.81
CA GLY A 21 11.28 -20.59 15.52
C GLY A 21 12.45 -19.63 15.48
N VAL A 22 13.52 -19.99 14.77
CA VAL A 22 14.69 -19.14 14.55
C VAL A 22 15.21 -19.30 13.12
N LYS A 23 15.68 -18.21 12.49
CA LYS A 23 16.30 -18.22 11.16
C LYS A 23 17.45 -17.20 11.09
N PRO A 24 18.60 -17.54 10.46
CA PRO A 24 18.99 -18.87 9.99
C PRO A 24 19.49 -19.76 11.13
N VAL A 25 18.93 -20.97 11.28
CA VAL A 25 19.39 -21.95 12.31
C VAL A 25 20.84 -22.36 12.09
N SER A 26 21.28 -22.44 10.83
CA SER A 26 22.62 -22.91 10.44
C SER A 26 23.78 -22.02 10.90
N LYS A 27 23.49 -20.79 11.37
CA LYS A 27 24.50 -19.86 11.87
C LYS A 27 24.58 -19.83 13.39
N LEU A 28 23.75 -20.58 14.11
CA LEU A 28 23.79 -20.65 15.56
C LEU A 28 24.98 -21.49 16.04
N THR A 29 25.74 -20.98 17.00
CA THR A 29 26.76 -21.76 17.70
C THR A 29 26.14 -22.68 18.74
N ALA A 30 26.89 -23.70 19.20
CA ALA A 30 26.43 -24.60 20.27
C ALA A 30 26.08 -23.83 21.56
N GLU A 31 26.88 -22.82 21.91
CA GLU A 31 26.64 -21.94 23.06
C GLU A 31 25.35 -21.12 22.92
N GLN A 32 25.08 -20.59 21.72
CA GLN A 32 23.84 -19.86 21.44
C GLN A 32 22.61 -20.79 21.50
N MET A 33 22.75 -22.02 20.99
CA MET A 33 21.68 -23.02 21.07
C MET A 33 21.38 -23.41 22.52
N ASP A 34 22.41 -23.61 23.34
CA ASP A 34 22.23 -23.95 24.76
C ASP A 34 21.61 -22.79 25.54
N TYR A 35 22.01 -21.55 25.25
CA TYR A 35 21.33 -20.37 25.77
C TYR A 35 19.82 -20.36 25.39
N LEU A 36 19.47 -20.57 24.12
CA LEU A 36 18.07 -20.58 23.68
C LEU A 36 17.26 -21.69 24.36
N ARG A 37 17.87 -22.85 24.63
CA ARG A 37 17.22 -23.96 25.36
C ARG A 37 17.00 -23.62 26.83
N GLN A 38 18.02 -23.10 27.50
CA GLN A 38 17.96 -22.76 28.93
C GLN A 38 16.99 -21.60 29.21
N HIS A 39 16.88 -20.65 28.28
CA HIS A 39 16.04 -19.46 28.42
C HIS A 39 14.72 -19.53 27.63
N LYS A 40 14.31 -20.72 27.16
CA LYS A 40 13.13 -20.90 26.29
C LYS A 40 11.88 -20.20 26.82
N ALA A 41 11.56 -20.37 28.10
CA ALA A 41 10.35 -19.78 28.70
C ALA A 41 10.37 -18.24 28.69
N ALA A 42 11.52 -17.64 29.01
CA ALA A 42 11.70 -16.19 28.98
C ALA A 42 11.63 -15.64 27.55
N ILE A 43 12.20 -16.35 26.58
CA ILE A 43 12.15 -15.98 25.16
C ILE A 43 10.70 -16.07 24.64
N VAL A 44 9.97 -17.12 25.00
CA VAL A 44 8.54 -17.26 24.64
C VAL A 44 7.73 -16.09 25.21
N ALA A 45 7.95 -15.74 26.48
CA ALA A 45 7.27 -14.61 27.11
C ALA A 45 7.62 -13.27 26.43
N GLU A 46 8.90 -13.04 26.09
CA GLU A 46 9.34 -11.82 25.38
C GLU A 46 8.72 -11.73 23.98
N LEU A 47 8.68 -12.84 23.23
CA LEU A 47 8.08 -12.88 21.90
C LEU A 47 6.55 -12.67 21.95
N ALA A 48 5.87 -13.29 22.92
CA ALA A 48 4.43 -13.09 23.11
C ALA A 48 4.12 -11.64 23.52
N GLN A 49 4.93 -11.04 24.40
CA GLN A 49 4.79 -9.64 24.78
C GLN A 49 5.03 -8.70 23.59
N THR A 50 5.99 -9.02 22.73
CA THR A 50 6.27 -8.26 21.51
C THR A 50 5.09 -8.36 20.52
N GLU A 51 4.51 -9.55 20.34
CA GLU A 51 3.29 -9.74 19.54
C GLU A 51 2.13 -8.90 20.11
N ILE A 52 1.86 -8.97 21.41
CA ILE A 52 0.83 -8.16 22.08
C ILE A 52 1.11 -6.66 21.92
N GLN A 53 2.38 -6.22 22.02
CA GLN A 53 2.76 -4.82 21.89
C GLN A 53 2.61 -4.30 20.45
N SER A 54 2.90 -5.14 19.45
CA SER A 54 2.64 -4.84 18.03
C SER A 54 1.16 -4.82 17.67
N VAL A 55 0.34 -5.63 18.36
CA VAL A 55 -1.12 -5.62 18.22
C VAL A 55 -1.73 -4.40 18.89
N SER A 56 -1.24 -3.99 20.07
CA SER A 56 -1.76 -2.83 20.82
C SER A 56 -1.27 -1.47 20.30
N THR A 57 -0.08 -1.38 19.71
CA THR A 57 0.41 -0.09 19.23
C THR A 57 -0.08 0.20 17.80
N LEU A 58 -0.72 1.34 17.58
CA LEU A 58 -1.07 1.82 16.24
C LEU A 58 0.18 2.37 15.54
N SER A 59 0.59 1.80 14.41
CA SER A 59 1.72 2.33 13.64
C SER A 59 1.37 3.65 12.93
N ILE A 60 2.39 4.42 12.52
CA ILE A 60 2.20 5.67 11.77
C ILE A 60 1.43 5.42 10.47
N ASP A 61 1.75 4.34 9.75
CA ASP A 61 1.07 3.99 8.51
C ASP A 61 -0.39 3.57 8.75
N GLN A 62 -0.65 2.86 9.85
CA GLN A 62 -2.00 2.49 10.25
C GLN A 62 -2.83 3.72 10.63
N GLU A 63 -2.27 4.63 11.41
CA GLU A 63 -2.91 5.90 11.74
C GLU A 63 -3.21 6.72 10.48
N LYS A 64 -2.25 6.82 9.55
CA LYS A 64 -2.43 7.50 8.27
C LYS A 64 -3.54 6.87 7.44
N ALA A 65 -3.59 5.53 7.36
CA ALA A 65 -4.63 4.82 6.62
C ALA A 65 -6.03 5.06 7.21
N ILE A 66 -6.17 5.03 8.54
CA ILE A 66 -7.44 5.30 9.22
C ILE A 66 -7.88 6.74 8.99
N ARG A 67 -6.97 7.72 9.13
CA ARG A 67 -7.25 9.14 8.85
C ARG A 67 -7.70 9.37 7.42
N ALA A 68 -7.01 8.77 6.45
CA ALA A 68 -7.38 8.88 5.04
C ALA A 68 -8.76 8.28 4.76
N TRP A 69 -9.10 7.17 5.40
CA TRP A 69 -10.42 6.56 5.29
C TRP A 69 -11.52 7.42 5.93
N LEU A 70 -11.30 7.94 7.14
CA LEU A 70 -12.23 8.86 7.82
C LEU A 70 -12.51 10.11 6.97
N SER A 71 -11.47 10.75 6.45
CA SER A 71 -11.61 11.89 5.54
C SER A 71 -12.41 11.54 4.29
N ALA A 72 -12.21 10.35 3.73
CA ALA A 72 -12.93 9.90 2.53
C ALA A 72 -14.44 9.70 2.76
N ILE A 73 -14.86 9.37 3.98
CA ILE A 73 -16.29 9.28 4.35
C ILE A 73 -16.86 10.61 4.85
N GLY A 74 -16.07 11.69 4.81
CA GLY A 74 -16.48 13.03 5.21
C GLY A 74 -16.26 13.34 6.69
N GLU A 75 -15.60 12.45 7.45
CA GLU A 75 -15.22 12.74 8.83
C GLU A 75 -13.97 13.64 8.84
N VAL A 76 -14.15 14.87 9.30
CA VAL A 76 -13.12 15.92 9.35
C VAL A 76 -12.98 16.53 10.74
N ASP A 77 -13.87 16.19 11.68
CA ASP A 77 -13.83 16.65 13.06
C ASP A 77 -12.61 16.04 13.75
N GLN A 78 -11.68 16.91 14.14
CA GLN A 78 -10.42 16.50 14.77
C GLN A 78 -10.63 15.84 16.13
N ALA A 79 -11.70 16.18 16.86
CA ALA A 79 -12.03 15.53 18.12
C ALA A 79 -12.49 14.08 17.89
N MET A 80 -13.39 13.87 16.93
CA MET A 80 -13.87 12.53 16.56
C MET A 80 -12.76 11.65 15.99
N ILE A 81 -11.87 12.23 15.17
CA ILE A 81 -10.69 11.52 14.64
C ILE A 81 -9.74 11.15 15.79
N ALA A 82 -9.46 12.08 16.72
CA ALA A 82 -8.57 11.82 17.86
C ALA A 82 -9.13 10.73 18.78
N GLU A 83 -10.43 10.75 19.07
CA GLU A 83 -11.12 9.72 19.85
C GLU A 83 -11.04 8.36 19.17
N THR A 84 -11.33 8.31 17.86
CA THR A 84 -11.23 7.07 17.07
C THR A 84 -9.82 6.49 17.13
N LEU A 85 -8.79 7.32 16.97
CA LEU A 85 -7.40 6.88 17.02
C LEU A 85 -6.97 6.46 18.42
N ALA A 86 -7.43 7.15 19.47
CA ALA A 86 -7.21 6.73 20.86
C ALA A 86 -7.81 5.34 21.10
N ARG A 87 -9.06 5.13 20.67
CA ARG A 87 -9.72 3.83 20.75
C ARG A 87 -8.96 2.75 20.00
N CYS A 88 -8.44 3.03 18.80
CA CYS A 88 -7.60 2.07 18.05
C CYS A 88 -6.27 1.72 18.73
N ARG A 89 -5.78 2.54 19.69
CA ARG A 89 -4.58 2.22 20.48
C ARG A 89 -4.91 1.31 21.68
N ASP A 90 -6.11 1.45 22.22
CA ASP A 90 -6.51 0.74 23.44
C ASP A 90 -7.32 -0.54 23.18
N ASP A 91 -7.98 -0.62 22.01
CA ASP A 91 -8.92 -1.68 21.64
C ASP A 91 -8.48 -2.36 20.31
N PRO A 92 -7.92 -3.59 20.37
CA PRO A 92 -7.53 -4.36 19.20
C PRO A 92 -8.66 -4.65 18.21
N ASP A 93 -9.91 -4.78 18.69
CA ASP A 93 -11.07 -5.04 17.83
C ASP A 93 -11.45 -3.77 17.07
N ALA A 94 -11.41 -2.62 17.74
CA ALA A 94 -11.56 -1.32 17.07
C ALA A 94 -10.46 -1.12 16.02
N LYS A 95 -9.19 -1.37 16.37
CA LYS A 95 -8.06 -1.31 15.42
C LYS A 95 -8.31 -2.18 14.20
N ALA A 96 -8.70 -3.44 14.40
CA ALA A 96 -8.97 -4.38 13.32
C ALA A 96 -10.12 -3.89 12.43
N TYR A 97 -11.20 -3.38 13.02
CA TYR A 97 -12.34 -2.82 12.29
C TYR A 97 -11.91 -1.65 11.39
N PHE A 98 -11.29 -0.62 11.95
CA PHE A 98 -10.93 0.58 11.19
C PHE A 98 -9.89 0.30 10.11
N LEU A 99 -8.93 -0.60 10.37
CA LEU A 99 -7.97 -1.04 9.35
C LEU A 99 -8.64 -1.87 8.25
N GLY A 100 -9.61 -2.71 8.59
CA GLY A 100 -10.42 -3.44 7.62
C GLY A 100 -11.15 -2.49 6.67
N ARG A 101 -11.82 -1.46 7.22
CA ARG A 101 -12.53 -0.45 6.44
C ARG A 101 -11.60 0.39 5.58
N ALA A 102 -10.44 0.79 6.11
CA ALA A 102 -9.44 1.52 5.34
C ALA A 102 -8.91 0.69 4.17
N LYS A 103 -8.67 -0.61 4.38
CA LYS A 103 -8.22 -1.54 3.35
C LYS A 103 -9.29 -1.73 2.26
N GLU A 104 -10.54 -2.00 2.62
CA GLU A 104 -11.65 -2.16 1.68
C GLU A 104 -11.83 -0.92 0.79
N ALA A 105 -11.68 0.27 1.36
CA ALA A 105 -11.76 1.52 0.59
C ALA A 105 -10.63 1.67 -0.43
N VAL A 106 -9.41 1.25 -0.08
CA VAL A 106 -8.27 1.22 -1.02
C VAL A 106 -8.51 0.21 -2.14
N GLU A 107 -9.00 -0.98 -1.81
CA GLU A 107 -9.32 -2.02 -2.79
C GLU A 107 -10.42 -1.56 -3.75
N THR A 108 -11.47 -0.93 -3.24
CA THR A 108 -12.55 -0.37 -4.05
C THR A 108 -12.02 0.67 -5.04
N LYS A 109 -11.25 1.66 -4.58
CA LYS A 109 -10.61 2.67 -5.45
C LYS A 109 -9.67 2.06 -6.48
N ALA A 110 -8.94 1.00 -6.11
CA ALA A 110 -8.05 0.29 -7.03
C ALA A 110 -8.85 -0.40 -8.15
N ASN A 111 -9.99 -1.01 -7.83
CA ASN A 111 -10.87 -1.63 -8.81
C ASN A 111 -11.51 -0.59 -9.74
N GLU A 112 -12.00 0.53 -9.18
CA GLU A 112 -12.54 1.65 -9.97
C GLU A 112 -11.48 2.20 -10.95
N LEU A 113 -10.24 2.37 -10.50
CA LEU A 113 -9.15 2.82 -11.35
C LEU A 113 -8.86 1.81 -12.48
N GLN A 114 -8.94 0.50 -12.20
CA GLN A 114 -8.74 -0.53 -13.21
C GLN A 114 -9.82 -0.48 -14.30
N GLU A 115 -11.09 -0.32 -13.92
CA GLU A 115 -12.17 -0.17 -14.90
C GLU A 115 -12.03 1.11 -15.72
N ASN A 116 -11.68 2.24 -15.08
CA ASN A 116 -11.42 3.49 -15.80
C ASN A 116 -10.25 3.35 -16.80
N ILE A 117 -9.18 2.65 -16.43
CA ILE A 117 -8.05 2.39 -17.36
C ILE A 117 -8.51 1.53 -18.53
N LYS A 118 -9.32 0.50 -18.27
CA LYS A 118 -9.85 -0.39 -19.30
C LYS A 118 -10.75 0.37 -20.28
N GLU A 119 -11.65 1.21 -19.80
CA GLU A 119 -12.50 2.07 -20.63
C GLU A 119 -11.65 2.93 -21.56
N VAL A 120 -10.64 3.63 -21.03
CA VAL A 120 -9.74 4.47 -21.85
C VAL A 120 -8.97 3.65 -22.90
N ILE A 121 -8.58 2.41 -22.59
CA ILE A 121 -7.92 1.52 -23.55
C ILE A 121 -8.91 1.12 -24.66
N GLU A 122 -10.13 0.74 -24.31
CA GLU A 122 -11.16 0.31 -25.24
C GLU A 122 -11.54 1.46 -26.20
N GLU A 123 -11.78 2.65 -25.67
CA GLU A 123 -12.04 3.85 -26.47
C GLU A 123 -10.90 4.14 -27.45
N ARG A 124 -9.66 4.15 -26.95
CA ARG A 124 -8.49 4.46 -27.77
C ARG A 124 -8.24 3.39 -28.83
N SER A 125 -8.43 2.12 -28.49
CA SER A 125 -8.35 1.00 -29.43
C SER A 125 -9.41 1.14 -30.53
N ALA A 126 -10.64 1.54 -30.18
CA ALA A 126 -11.70 1.76 -31.15
C ALA A 126 -11.36 2.92 -32.10
N ILE A 127 -10.82 4.03 -31.58
CA ILE A 127 -10.34 5.16 -32.40
C ILE A 127 -9.25 4.70 -33.38
N MET A 128 -8.27 3.93 -32.91
CA MET A 128 -7.18 3.41 -33.76
C MET A 128 -7.67 2.46 -34.85
N GLN A 129 -8.65 1.61 -34.56
CA GLN A 129 -9.27 0.75 -35.57
C GLN A 129 -9.98 1.57 -36.65
N PHE A 130 -10.71 2.62 -36.25
CA PHE A 130 -11.49 3.43 -37.17
C PHE A 130 -10.64 4.42 -37.99
N GLU A 131 -9.74 5.15 -37.32
CA GLU A 131 -8.96 6.22 -37.95
C GLU A 131 -7.69 5.71 -38.64
N ALA A 132 -7.00 4.72 -38.05
CA ALA A 132 -5.73 4.21 -38.56
C ALA A 132 -5.85 2.85 -39.26
N GLY A 133 -7.04 2.24 -39.28
CA GLY A 133 -7.27 0.94 -39.91
C GLY A 133 -6.50 -0.21 -39.25
N LEU A 134 -6.05 -0.03 -38.00
CA LEU A 134 -5.27 -1.05 -37.30
C LEU A 134 -6.15 -2.26 -36.96
N PRO A 135 -5.61 -3.49 -37.06
CA PRO A 135 -6.26 -4.66 -36.50
C PRO A 135 -6.52 -4.50 -35.00
N LYS A 136 -7.65 -5.01 -34.51
CA LYS A 136 -8.06 -4.90 -33.09
C LYS A 136 -6.94 -5.24 -32.11
N ALA A 137 -6.23 -6.34 -32.32
CA ALA A 137 -5.14 -6.78 -31.43
C ALA A 137 -3.97 -5.79 -31.39
N GLU A 138 -3.63 -5.17 -32.51
CA GLU A 138 -2.58 -4.16 -32.58
C GLU A 138 -3.03 -2.84 -31.95
N ALA A 139 -4.27 -2.42 -32.21
CA ALA A 139 -4.88 -1.24 -31.62
C ALA A 139 -4.98 -1.34 -30.08
N GLU A 140 -5.38 -2.50 -29.55
CA GLU A 140 -5.41 -2.74 -28.09
C GLU A 140 -4.02 -2.70 -27.48
N LYS A 141 -3.03 -3.33 -28.14
CA LYS A 141 -1.63 -3.32 -27.68
C LYS A 141 -1.05 -1.91 -27.65
N GLU A 142 -1.28 -1.12 -28.69
CA GLU A 142 -0.81 0.26 -28.78
C GLU A 142 -1.54 1.17 -27.79
N ALA A 143 -2.86 1.01 -27.63
CA ALA A 143 -3.62 1.73 -26.62
C ALA A 143 -3.10 1.45 -25.21
N LYS A 144 -2.88 0.17 -24.87
CA LYS A 144 -2.29 -0.26 -23.58
C LYS A 144 -0.90 0.35 -23.34
N SER A 145 -0.02 0.32 -24.34
CA SER A 145 1.37 0.81 -24.20
C SER A 145 1.42 2.32 -23.95
N ALA A 146 0.47 3.05 -24.55
CA ALA A 146 0.29 4.49 -24.45
C ALA A 146 -0.26 4.96 -23.10
N ILE A 147 -0.99 4.13 -22.34
CA ILE A 147 -1.58 4.56 -21.06
C ILE A 147 -0.48 4.94 -20.08
N LYS A 148 -0.60 6.15 -19.52
CA LYS A 148 0.15 6.63 -18.36
C LYS A 148 -0.84 7.08 -17.30
N VAL A 149 -0.55 6.69 -16.06
CA VAL A 149 -1.38 7.01 -14.90
C VAL A 149 -0.51 7.81 -13.94
N TYR A 150 -1.04 8.91 -13.44
CA TYR A 150 -0.35 9.82 -12.54
C TYR A 150 -1.15 10.03 -11.28
N HIS A 151 -0.45 10.04 -10.14
CA HIS A 151 -0.99 10.55 -8.89
C HIS A 151 -0.57 12.01 -8.74
N TYR A 152 -1.51 12.88 -8.40
CA TYR A 152 -1.24 14.29 -8.17
C TYR A 152 -1.92 14.79 -6.91
N ARG A 153 -1.37 15.88 -6.35
CA ARG A 153 -1.88 16.52 -5.13
C ARG A 153 -2.17 17.98 -5.38
N THR A 154 -3.16 18.49 -4.66
CA THR A 154 -3.56 19.89 -4.67
C THR A 154 -3.69 20.42 -3.24
N SER A 155 -3.56 21.74 -3.05
CA SER A 155 -3.72 22.37 -1.73
C SER A 155 -5.16 22.34 -1.23
N GLU A 156 -6.15 22.14 -2.10
CA GLU A 156 -7.55 21.97 -1.72
C GLU A 156 -7.81 20.61 -1.05
N LYS A 157 -7.04 19.59 -1.43
CA LYS A 157 -7.11 18.22 -0.90
C LYS A 157 -5.70 17.69 -0.63
N PRO A 158 -4.97 18.26 0.35
CA PRO A 158 -3.55 17.99 0.54
C PRO A 158 -3.26 16.54 0.98
N ASP A 159 -4.26 15.90 1.61
CA ASP A 159 -4.18 14.54 2.15
C ASP A 159 -4.70 13.46 1.19
N VAL A 160 -5.10 13.84 -0.03
CA VAL A 160 -5.65 12.92 -1.03
C VAL A 160 -4.77 12.90 -2.26
N ASP A 161 -4.26 11.72 -2.60
CA ASP A 161 -3.67 11.47 -3.91
C ASP A 161 -4.80 11.31 -4.93
N LEU A 162 -4.92 12.28 -5.83
CA LEU A 162 -5.85 12.26 -6.95
C LEU A 162 -5.22 11.53 -8.13
N VAL A 163 -6.03 10.85 -8.94
CA VAL A 163 -5.54 10.07 -10.10
C VAL A 163 -5.94 10.74 -11.40
N VAL A 164 -5.04 10.75 -12.38
CA VAL A 164 -5.34 11.14 -13.76
C VAL A 164 -4.71 10.14 -14.73
N ILE A 165 -5.47 9.79 -15.77
CA ILE A 165 -5.01 8.95 -16.88
C ILE A 165 -4.68 9.88 -18.05
N MET A 166 -3.44 9.86 -18.52
CA MET A 166 -2.95 10.74 -19.59
C MET A 166 -2.17 9.93 -20.64
N PRO A 167 -2.86 9.36 -21.64
CA PRO A 167 -2.20 8.58 -22.68
C PRO A 167 -1.11 9.39 -23.42
N ASN A 168 0.00 8.75 -23.76
CA ASN A 168 1.13 9.35 -24.49
C ASN A 168 1.71 10.63 -23.88
N THR A 169 1.45 10.87 -22.61
CA THR A 169 1.95 12.04 -21.89
C THR A 169 3.09 11.60 -20.99
N ASN A 170 4.24 12.25 -21.06
CA ASN A 170 5.32 12.00 -20.09
C ASN A 170 5.12 12.82 -18.79
N LEU A 171 5.93 12.55 -17.76
CA LEU A 171 5.77 13.19 -16.46
C LEU A 171 5.85 14.73 -16.51
N ALA A 172 6.77 15.30 -17.31
CA ALA A 172 6.93 16.75 -17.42
C ALA A 172 5.75 17.42 -18.13
N GLU A 173 5.18 16.77 -19.13
CA GLU A 173 3.97 17.20 -19.81
C GLU A 173 2.74 17.11 -18.90
N ALA A 174 2.63 16.03 -18.14
CA ALA A 174 1.57 15.85 -17.15
C ALA A 174 1.65 16.95 -16.08
N GLU A 175 2.85 17.22 -15.55
CA GLU A 175 3.09 18.31 -14.60
C GLU A 175 2.70 19.66 -15.19
N SER A 176 3.13 19.96 -16.42
CA SER A 176 2.79 21.20 -17.11
C SER A 176 1.28 21.35 -17.32
N SER A 177 0.59 20.28 -17.68
CA SER A 177 -0.87 20.26 -17.86
C SER A 177 -1.60 20.49 -16.54
N LEU A 178 -1.17 19.82 -15.46
CA LEU A 178 -1.75 19.95 -14.13
C LEU A 178 -1.49 21.35 -13.54
N LYS A 179 -0.29 21.91 -13.72
CA LYS A 179 0.01 23.30 -13.35
C LYS A 179 -0.88 24.30 -14.09
N ARG A 180 -1.14 24.10 -15.39
CA ARG A 180 -2.07 24.96 -16.13
C ARG A 180 -3.50 24.85 -15.61
N ARG A 181 -3.94 23.65 -15.24
CA ARG A 181 -5.30 23.39 -14.76
C ARG A 181 -5.54 23.92 -13.34
N PHE A 182 -4.59 23.71 -12.43
CA PHE A 182 -4.76 23.96 -11.00
C PHE A 182 -3.99 25.19 -10.49
N GLY A 183 -3.11 25.77 -11.32
CA GLY A 183 -2.37 26.99 -10.98
C GLY A 183 -1.57 26.84 -9.69
N SER A 184 -1.73 27.80 -8.78
CA SER A 184 -1.05 27.83 -7.48
C SER A 184 -1.52 26.74 -6.51
N THR A 185 -2.64 26.06 -6.80
CA THR A 185 -3.13 24.96 -5.95
C THR A 185 -2.43 23.63 -6.27
N PHE A 186 -1.72 23.51 -7.39
CA PHE A 186 -0.97 22.30 -7.73
C PHE A 186 0.24 22.12 -6.80
N ILE A 187 0.40 20.93 -6.22
CA ILE A 187 1.52 20.61 -5.32
C ILE A 187 2.55 19.73 -6.02
N SER A 188 2.14 18.57 -6.52
CA SER A 188 3.05 17.55 -7.05
C SER A 188 2.33 16.58 -7.96
N VAL A 189 3.08 15.94 -8.87
CA VAL A 189 2.64 14.79 -9.67
C VAL A 189 3.72 13.72 -9.68
N ASN A 190 3.32 12.45 -9.65
CA ASN A 190 4.21 11.29 -9.75
C ASN A 190 3.58 10.23 -10.66
N GLU A 191 4.39 9.52 -11.43
CA GLU A 191 3.91 8.40 -12.26
C GLU A 191 3.56 7.21 -11.38
N TYR A 192 2.36 6.65 -11.57
CA TYR A 192 1.91 5.43 -10.92
C TYR A 192 2.19 4.24 -11.84
N SER A 193 3.23 3.47 -11.54
CA SER A 193 3.68 2.33 -12.35
C SER A 193 3.14 0.97 -11.89
N ALA A 194 2.55 0.89 -10.70
CA ALA A 194 2.12 -0.38 -10.10
C ALA A 194 0.95 -1.05 -10.86
N TRP A 195 0.09 -0.28 -11.54
CA TRP A 195 -0.98 -0.87 -12.38
C TRP A 195 -0.37 -1.65 -13.56
N ARG A 196 0.69 -1.12 -14.18
CA ARG A 196 1.37 -1.73 -15.32
C ARG A 196 2.06 -3.04 -14.93
N GLN A 197 2.62 -3.12 -13.72
CA GLN A 197 3.24 -4.35 -13.20
C GLN A 197 2.20 -5.47 -13.01
N LYS A 198 1.01 -5.15 -12.50
CA LYS A 198 -0.07 -6.13 -12.33
C LYS A 198 -0.64 -6.64 -13.65
N GLU A 199 -0.74 -5.79 -14.67
CA GLU A 199 -1.19 -6.20 -16.01
C GLU A 199 -0.13 -7.04 -16.72
N MET A 200 1.13 -6.64 -16.69
CA MET A 200 2.23 -7.40 -17.30
C MET A 200 2.42 -8.78 -16.66
N ALA A 201 2.12 -8.93 -15.36
CA ALA A 201 2.17 -10.21 -14.67
C ALA A 201 1.04 -11.19 -15.08
N LYS A 202 -0.07 -10.69 -15.66
CA LYS A 202 -1.16 -11.54 -16.20
C LYS A 202 -0.86 -12.06 -17.61
N GLU A 203 0.07 -11.42 -18.32
CA GLU A 203 0.45 -11.75 -19.70
C GLU A 203 1.68 -12.69 -19.77
N GLN A 204 2.27 -13.11 -18.63
CA GLN A 204 3.31 -14.14 -18.57
C GLN A 204 2.68 -15.54 -18.42
N PRO A 205 3.00 -16.50 -19.31
CA PRO A 205 2.44 -17.86 -19.28
C PRO A 205 2.94 -18.71 -18.09
#